data_AF-M2Z9G7-F1
#
_entry.id   AF-M2Z9G7-F1
#
_cell.length_a   1.000
_cell.length_b   1.000
_cell.length_c   1.000
_cell.angle_alpha   90.00
_cell.angle_beta   90.00
_cell.angle_gamma   90.00
#
_symmetry.space_group_name_H-M   'P 1'
#
loop_
_entity.id
_entity.type
_entity.pdbx_description
1 polymer ?
#
loop_
_entity_poly.entity_id
_entity_poly.type
_entity_poly.pdbx_seq_one_letter_code
_entity_poly.pdbx_strand_id
1 'polypeptide(L)'
;MFLLGKGIPEHITNLPERVLKTPFGQMLRPQIDASMRSITQAEVPQQNRPAAANAANTSNGSLNTSLSSHPHLTVKVPTLEHGSQRPITYAKVPPLDKLMAKLGDASKQTDLAALKSFVEKRSEDPKIALPNLSDVARTFQSDILKLPVELQFAAVDLLRCSMIDPRVSGYFAEEQQPRTVPVLIKHVLNLKECPHNLRLVTLHLACNVFASPLYVKELMESEDSTLSTFIDLITSSLLDASHPTTRVAAASLAFNLAVANYRVRREQGQEGLSEGEQVELAASLLEAVSDEKNEDAAKAVLTAFGYLVYCSDPNGELADVCEAMDAKHTLRKMKVSEGMANEISSLL
;
A
#
# COMPACT_ATOMS: atom_id res chain seq x y z
N MET A 1 -11.48 -29.15 -19.78
CA MET A 1 -12.23 -29.13 -21.06
C MET A 1 -12.30 -27.67 -21.50
N PHE A 2 -11.53 -27.28 -22.52
CA PHE A 2 -11.50 -25.90 -23.04
C PHE A 2 -12.59 -25.71 -24.12
N LEU A 3 -13.12 -24.49 -24.23
CA LEU A 3 -14.42 -24.08 -24.81
C LEU A 3 -14.70 -24.38 -26.30
N LEU A 4 -13.94 -25.25 -26.98
CA LEU A 4 -14.15 -25.61 -28.40
C LEU A 4 -14.07 -27.12 -28.70
N GLY A 5 -13.92 -27.99 -27.70
CA GLY A 5 -13.94 -29.46 -27.89
C GLY A 5 -12.81 -30.06 -28.76
N LYS A 6 -11.87 -29.24 -29.22
CA LYS A 6 -10.65 -29.67 -29.94
C LYS A 6 -9.47 -29.71 -28.96
N GLY A 7 -8.69 -30.79 -29.01
CA GLY A 7 -7.46 -30.93 -28.22
C GLY A 7 -6.42 -29.86 -28.58
N ILE A 8 -5.46 -29.63 -27.69
CA ILE A 8 -4.35 -28.69 -27.93
C ILE A 8 -3.55 -29.20 -29.14
N PRO A 9 -3.34 -28.40 -30.20
CA PRO A 9 -2.55 -28.81 -31.36
C PRO A 9 -1.12 -29.24 -31.00
N GLU A 10 -0.57 -30.23 -31.70
CA GLU A 10 0.75 -30.82 -31.38
C GLU A 10 1.91 -29.81 -31.39
N HIS A 11 1.83 -28.75 -32.20
CA HIS A 11 2.87 -27.72 -32.22
C HIS A 11 2.91 -26.88 -30.95
N ILE A 12 1.83 -26.86 -30.16
CA ILE A 12 1.73 -26.20 -28.85
C ILE A 12 2.14 -27.15 -27.73
N THR A 13 1.80 -28.44 -27.82
CA THR A 13 2.27 -29.42 -26.83
C THR A 13 3.77 -29.65 -26.90
N ASN A 14 4.36 -29.53 -28.10
CA ASN A 14 5.79 -29.76 -28.34
C ASN A 14 6.63 -28.47 -28.24
N LEU A 15 6.02 -27.33 -27.88
CA LEU A 15 6.68 -26.03 -27.78
C LEU A 15 7.80 -26.00 -26.73
N PRO A 16 7.64 -26.60 -25.52
CA PRO A 16 8.73 -26.66 -24.53
C PRO A 16 9.96 -27.42 -25.05
N GLU A 17 9.74 -28.54 -25.76
CA GLU A 17 10.82 -29.33 -26.33
C GLU A 17 11.52 -28.60 -27.49
N ARG A 18 10.77 -27.84 -28.29
CA ARG A 18 11.34 -26.97 -29.33
C ARG A 18 12.20 -25.87 -28.75
N VAL A 19 11.74 -25.20 -27.68
CA VAL A 19 12.52 -24.17 -26.98
C VAL A 19 13.83 -24.75 -26.45
N LEU A 20 13.79 -25.93 -25.81
CA LEU A 20 14.98 -26.61 -25.29
C LEU A 20 15.98 -27.08 -26.36
N LYS A 21 15.53 -27.26 -27.61
CA LYS A 21 16.40 -27.59 -28.76
C LYS A 21 17.10 -26.36 -29.38
N THR A 22 16.65 -25.14 -29.07
CA THR A 22 17.30 -23.90 -29.55
C THR A 22 18.65 -23.65 -28.85
N PRO A 23 19.58 -22.89 -29.45
CA PRO A 23 20.83 -22.51 -28.78
C PRO A 23 20.60 -21.82 -27.43
N PHE A 24 19.59 -20.95 -27.36
CA PHE A 24 19.20 -20.27 -26.12
C PHE A 24 18.65 -21.25 -25.06
N GLY A 25 17.78 -22.18 -25.45
CA GLY A 25 17.27 -23.21 -24.54
C GLY A 25 18.34 -24.17 -24.05
N GLN A 26 19.34 -24.49 -24.89
CA GLN A 26 20.50 -25.29 -24.48
C GLN A 26 21.37 -24.56 -23.45
N MET A 27 21.48 -23.24 -23.53
CA MET A 27 22.17 -22.43 -22.51
C MET A 27 21.41 -22.38 -21.18
N LEU A 28 20.08 -22.39 -21.21
CA LEU A 28 19.25 -22.38 -20.00
C LEU A 28 19.06 -23.76 -19.35
N ARG A 29 19.30 -24.84 -20.10
CA ARG A 29 19.10 -26.22 -19.63
C ARG A 29 19.74 -26.55 -18.27
N PRO A 30 20.99 -26.16 -17.97
CA PRO A 30 21.60 -26.44 -16.68
C PRO A 30 20.88 -25.76 -15.50
N GLN A 31 20.34 -24.55 -15.72
CA GLN A 31 19.59 -23.80 -14.70
C GLN A 31 18.20 -24.41 -14.46
N ILE A 32 17.52 -24.82 -15.55
CA ILE A 32 16.22 -25.50 -15.48
C ILE A 32 16.37 -26.85 -14.76
N ASP A 33 17.37 -27.66 -15.12
CA ASP A 33 17.62 -28.96 -14.50
C ASP A 33 17.97 -28.82 -12.99
N ALA A 34 18.72 -27.77 -12.61
CA ALA A 34 19.01 -27.47 -11.21
C ALA A 34 17.74 -27.07 -10.42
N SER A 35 16.86 -26.26 -11.01
CA SER A 35 15.59 -25.85 -10.38
C SER A 35 14.62 -27.02 -10.21
N MET A 36 14.58 -27.96 -11.16
CA MET A 36 13.70 -29.13 -11.11
C MET A 36 14.15 -30.15 -10.06
N ARG A 37 15.47 -30.27 -9.82
CA ARG A 37 15.99 -31.13 -8.74
C ARG A 37 15.56 -30.66 -7.35
N SER A 38 15.39 -29.34 -7.15
CA SER A 38 14.89 -28.76 -5.90
C SER A 38 13.43 -29.10 -5.61
N ILE A 39 12.64 -29.47 -6.62
CA ILE A 39 11.20 -29.73 -6.49
C ILE A 39 10.93 -31.20 -6.13
N THR A 40 11.88 -32.11 -6.41
CA THR A 40 11.69 -33.56 -6.20
C THR A 40 12.28 -34.13 -4.91
N GLN A 41 12.84 -33.32 -4.02
CA GLN A 41 13.33 -33.78 -2.72
C GLN A 41 12.54 -33.14 -1.58
N ALA A 42 11.44 -33.80 -1.19
CA ALA A 42 10.90 -33.67 0.16
C ALA A 42 11.59 -34.71 1.04
N GLU A 43 12.38 -34.29 2.02
CA GLU A 43 12.98 -35.18 3.03
C GLU A 43 12.73 -34.68 4.47
N VAL A 44 12.61 -35.69 5.34
CA VAL A 44 12.17 -35.72 6.74
C VAL A 44 13.38 -35.46 7.67
N PRO A 45 13.24 -34.87 8.89
CA PRO A 45 14.39 -34.40 9.66
C PRO A 45 15.03 -35.45 10.60
N GLN A 46 16.37 -35.50 10.67
CA GLN A 46 17.23 -35.19 11.86
C GLN A 46 18.69 -35.74 11.78
N GLN A 47 19.62 -34.90 12.28
CA GLN A 47 20.80 -35.20 13.15
C GLN A 47 22.28 -35.28 12.63
N ASN A 48 23.11 -34.39 13.22
CA ASN A 48 24.54 -34.44 13.65
C ASN A 48 25.76 -34.51 12.67
N ARG A 49 26.50 -33.36 12.58
CA ARG A 49 27.98 -33.02 12.54
C ARG A 49 29.06 -34.04 12.06
N PRO A 50 30.28 -33.63 11.57
CA PRO A 50 31.08 -32.41 11.85
C PRO A 50 31.86 -31.75 10.66
N ALA A 51 32.67 -30.72 10.97
CA ALA A 51 33.34 -29.72 10.12
C ALA A 51 34.63 -30.16 9.37
N ALA A 52 34.99 -29.44 8.28
CA ALA A 52 36.36 -28.93 8.00
C ALA A 52 36.50 -28.11 6.68
N ALA A 53 37.25 -27.00 6.81
CA ALA A 53 38.28 -26.45 5.92
C ALA A 53 37.98 -25.72 4.58
N ASN A 54 38.52 -24.50 4.56
CA ASN A 54 38.74 -23.50 3.49
C ASN A 54 39.17 -24.00 2.10
N ALA A 55 38.72 -23.29 1.07
CA ALA A 55 39.55 -22.93 -0.08
C ALA A 55 39.10 -21.59 -0.68
N ALA A 56 40.05 -20.65 -0.77
CA ALA A 56 39.93 -19.36 -1.44
C ALA A 56 40.07 -19.53 -2.97
N ASN A 57 39.38 -18.71 -3.79
CA ASN A 57 39.89 -17.44 -4.34
C ASN A 57 39.16 -17.03 -5.65
N THR A 58 38.94 -15.71 -5.80
CA THR A 58 38.83 -14.90 -7.06
C THR A 58 37.75 -15.23 -8.10
N SER A 59 37.08 -14.31 -8.80
CA SER A 59 36.76 -12.87 -8.71
C SER A 59 36.00 -12.56 -10.01
N ASN A 60 34.79 -11.98 -9.95
CA ASN A 60 34.30 -10.90 -10.82
C ASN A 60 32.77 -10.86 -10.91
N GLY A 61 32.22 -9.69 -10.57
CA GLY A 61 30.81 -9.35 -10.76
C GLY A 61 30.08 -8.88 -9.49
N SER A 62 30.74 -8.10 -8.61
CA SER A 62 30.03 -7.44 -7.51
C SER A 62 29.20 -6.26 -8.05
N LEU A 63 27.89 -6.47 -8.12
CA LEU A 63 26.88 -5.40 -8.15
C LEU A 63 26.01 -5.45 -6.89
N ASN A 64 26.49 -6.05 -5.79
CA ASN A 64 25.67 -6.31 -4.61
C ASN A 64 26.24 -5.76 -3.29
N THR A 65 27.10 -4.73 -3.35
CA THR A 65 27.78 -4.18 -2.16
C THR A 65 27.45 -2.72 -1.82
N SER A 66 26.48 -2.06 -2.46
CA SER A 66 26.07 -0.69 -2.06
C SER A 66 24.83 -0.63 -1.16
N LEU A 67 23.97 -1.65 -1.17
CA LEU A 67 22.78 -1.71 -0.30
C LEU A 67 23.05 -2.22 1.13
N SER A 68 24.26 -2.71 1.40
CA SER A 68 24.67 -3.27 2.69
C SER A 68 25.41 -2.29 3.61
N SER A 69 25.61 -1.04 3.19
CA SER A 69 26.38 -0.03 3.94
C SER A 69 25.60 1.22 4.34
N HIS A 70 24.25 1.23 4.24
CA HIS A 70 23.46 2.40 4.62
C HIS A 70 23.60 2.70 6.13
N PRO A 71 23.86 3.96 6.56
CA PRO A 71 24.06 4.30 7.98
C PRO A 71 22.97 3.77 8.91
N HIS A 72 21.70 3.93 8.53
CA HIS A 72 20.54 3.42 9.27
C HIS A 72 20.57 1.90 9.55
N LEU A 73 21.27 1.08 8.74
CA LEU A 73 21.38 -0.38 8.98
C LEU A 73 22.32 -0.73 10.14
N THR A 74 23.11 0.24 10.63
CA THR A 74 23.97 0.06 11.80
C THR A 74 23.26 0.43 13.11
N VAL A 75 22.10 1.07 13.01
CA VAL A 75 21.28 1.51 14.13
C VAL A 75 20.24 0.43 14.42
N LYS A 76 20.12 0.01 15.69
CA LYS A 76 19.13 -0.99 16.09
C LYS A 76 17.74 -0.37 16.15
N VAL A 77 16.89 -0.74 15.20
CA VAL A 77 15.48 -0.33 15.17
C VAL A 77 14.56 -1.55 15.03
N PRO A 78 14.41 -2.39 16.07
CA PRO A 78 13.64 -3.63 16.01
C PRO A 78 12.20 -3.48 15.52
N THR A 79 11.55 -2.35 15.82
CA THR A 79 10.19 -2.01 15.37
C THR A 79 10.11 -1.93 13.84
N LEU A 80 11.17 -1.47 13.17
CA LEU A 80 11.22 -1.37 11.70
C LEU A 80 11.88 -2.59 11.06
N GLU A 81 12.85 -3.21 11.74
CA GLU A 81 13.53 -4.43 11.26
C GLU A 81 12.60 -5.65 11.24
N HIS A 82 11.78 -5.80 12.29
CA HIS A 82 10.88 -6.95 12.49
C HIS A 82 9.40 -6.57 12.37
N GLY A 83 9.11 -5.29 12.14
CA GLY A 83 7.75 -4.79 11.99
C GLY A 83 7.06 -5.39 10.76
N SER A 84 5.75 -5.61 10.87
CA SER A 84 4.95 -5.99 9.71
C SER A 84 4.93 -4.83 8.72
N GLN A 85 5.36 -5.09 7.49
CA GLN A 85 5.22 -4.16 6.35
C GLN A 85 3.95 -4.44 5.53
N ARG A 86 3.03 -5.27 6.04
CA ARG A 86 1.76 -5.51 5.33
C ARG A 86 0.92 -4.24 5.34
N PRO A 87 0.35 -3.83 4.20
CA PRO A 87 -0.52 -2.66 4.17
C PRO A 87 -1.68 -2.79 5.15
N ILE A 88 -1.98 -1.70 5.84
CA ILE A 88 -3.16 -1.57 6.69
C ILE A 88 -4.37 -1.34 5.78
N THR A 89 -5.38 -2.19 5.91
CA THR A 89 -6.63 -2.13 5.14
C THR A 89 -7.83 -2.17 6.06
N TYR A 90 -8.94 -1.57 5.63
CA TYR A 90 -10.21 -1.49 6.32
C TYR A 90 -11.24 -2.41 5.64
N ALA A 91 -11.14 -3.70 5.94
CA ALA A 91 -11.93 -4.75 5.28
C ALA A 91 -13.35 -4.97 5.86
N LYS A 92 -13.66 -4.36 7.01
CA LYS A 92 -14.95 -4.56 7.69
C LYS A 92 -16.11 -4.09 6.80
N VAL A 93 -17.04 -4.99 6.53
CA VAL A 93 -18.27 -4.69 5.78
C VAL A 93 -19.37 -4.26 6.75
N PRO A 94 -20.01 -3.08 6.56
CA PRO A 94 -21.11 -2.62 7.40
C PRO A 94 -22.40 -3.37 7.03
N PRO A 95 -23.49 -3.23 7.80
CA PRO A 95 -24.80 -3.76 7.40
C PRO A 95 -25.27 -3.08 6.10
N LEU A 96 -25.09 -3.76 4.96
CA LEU A 96 -25.26 -3.16 3.63
C LEU A 96 -26.69 -2.70 3.39
N ASP A 97 -27.70 -3.41 3.88
CA ASP A 97 -29.10 -2.95 3.76
C ASP A 97 -29.33 -1.61 4.48
N LYS A 98 -28.70 -1.39 5.65
CA LYS A 98 -28.77 -0.11 6.36
C LYS A 98 -27.99 0.98 5.63
N LEU A 99 -26.87 0.62 5.01
CA LEU A 99 -26.07 1.53 4.20
C LEU A 99 -26.85 2.00 2.96
N MET A 100 -27.48 1.07 2.25
CA MET A 100 -28.33 1.35 1.09
C MET A 100 -29.56 2.16 1.47
N ALA A 101 -30.19 1.87 2.62
CA ALA A 101 -31.32 2.66 3.11
C ALA A 101 -30.94 4.14 3.36
N LYS A 102 -29.70 4.42 3.80
CA LYS A 102 -29.21 5.80 3.96
C LYS A 102 -29.03 6.53 2.63
N LEU A 103 -28.72 5.83 1.55
CA LEU A 103 -28.60 6.42 0.21
C LEU A 103 -29.96 6.83 -0.39
N GLY A 104 -31.08 6.37 0.18
CA GLY A 104 -32.41 6.73 -0.31
C GLY A 104 -32.60 6.38 -1.79
N ASP A 105 -33.09 7.32 -2.59
CA ASP A 105 -33.32 7.07 -4.02
C ASP A 105 -32.04 6.78 -4.82
N ALA A 106 -30.88 7.27 -4.37
CA ALA A 106 -29.61 6.96 -5.03
C ALA A 106 -29.30 5.47 -4.98
N SER A 107 -29.78 4.74 -3.96
CA SER A 107 -29.57 3.29 -3.82
C SER A 107 -30.21 2.48 -4.96
N LYS A 108 -31.11 3.08 -5.75
CA LYS A 108 -31.80 2.45 -6.89
C LYS A 108 -30.96 2.50 -8.17
N GLN A 109 -29.87 3.27 -8.20
CA GLN A 109 -28.95 3.27 -9.33
C GLN A 109 -28.39 1.86 -9.54
N THR A 110 -28.41 1.41 -10.80
CA THR A 110 -28.01 0.05 -11.18
C THR A 110 -26.59 -0.27 -10.72
N ASP A 111 -25.68 0.70 -10.80
CA ASP A 111 -24.26 0.51 -10.45
C ASP A 111 -24.07 0.30 -8.95
N LEU A 112 -24.78 1.07 -8.11
CA LEU A 112 -24.73 0.91 -6.65
C LEU A 112 -25.37 -0.40 -6.21
N ALA A 113 -26.49 -0.80 -6.82
CA ALA A 113 -27.12 -2.09 -6.56
C ALA A 113 -26.22 -3.26 -6.99
N ALA A 114 -25.57 -3.17 -8.14
CA ALA A 114 -24.63 -4.18 -8.63
C ALA A 114 -23.40 -4.28 -7.72
N LEU A 115 -22.83 -3.14 -7.30
CA LEU A 115 -21.70 -3.09 -6.38
C LEU A 115 -22.06 -3.68 -5.01
N LYS A 116 -23.25 -3.37 -4.48
CA LYS A 116 -23.80 -3.98 -3.26
C LYS A 116 -23.91 -5.50 -3.39
N SER A 117 -24.53 -6.00 -4.46
CA SER A 117 -24.64 -7.44 -4.69
C SER A 117 -23.27 -8.12 -4.84
N PHE A 118 -22.29 -7.45 -5.42
CA PHE A 118 -20.92 -7.97 -5.52
C PHE A 118 -20.27 -8.09 -4.13
N VAL A 119 -20.35 -7.03 -3.31
CA VAL A 119 -19.77 -7.02 -1.95
C VAL A 119 -20.42 -8.09 -1.07
N GLU A 120 -21.72 -8.35 -1.20
CA GLU A 120 -22.43 -9.39 -0.45
C GLU A 120 -21.94 -10.80 -0.80
N LYS A 121 -21.84 -11.10 -2.10
CA LYS A 121 -21.64 -12.47 -2.58
C LYS A 121 -20.17 -12.88 -2.67
N ARG A 122 -19.24 -11.92 -2.77
CA ARG A 122 -17.80 -12.24 -2.95
C ARG A 122 -17.18 -13.03 -1.79
N SER A 123 -17.77 -12.95 -0.59
CA SER A 123 -17.30 -13.72 0.57
C SER A 123 -17.66 -15.21 0.43
N GLU A 124 -18.71 -15.53 -0.30
CA GLU A 124 -19.15 -16.90 -0.58
C GLU A 124 -18.50 -17.44 -1.86
N ASP A 125 -18.43 -16.59 -2.89
CA ASP A 125 -17.79 -16.89 -4.17
C ASP A 125 -16.72 -15.84 -4.53
N PRO A 126 -15.44 -16.10 -4.22
CA PRO A 126 -14.34 -15.22 -4.61
C PRO A 126 -14.20 -15.02 -6.13
N LYS A 127 -14.81 -15.89 -6.94
CA LYS A 127 -14.76 -15.83 -8.41
C LYS A 127 -15.98 -15.15 -9.03
N ILE A 128 -16.88 -14.62 -8.20
CA ILE A 128 -18.04 -13.88 -8.70
C ILE A 128 -17.61 -12.82 -9.71
N ALA A 129 -18.41 -12.66 -10.76
CA ALA A 129 -18.20 -11.65 -11.79
C ALA A 129 -18.19 -10.25 -11.17
N LEU A 130 -17.30 -9.40 -11.67
CA LEU A 130 -17.26 -8.00 -11.28
C LEU A 130 -18.49 -7.27 -11.85
N PRO A 131 -19.01 -6.25 -11.14
CA PRO A 131 -19.94 -5.30 -11.76
C PRO A 131 -19.24 -4.53 -12.89
N ASN A 132 -20.00 -3.77 -13.70
CA ASN A 132 -19.38 -2.90 -14.70
C ASN A 132 -18.62 -1.76 -14.00
N LEU A 133 -17.32 -1.94 -13.80
CA LEU A 133 -16.49 -1.00 -13.06
C LEU A 133 -16.35 0.35 -13.77
N SER A 134 -16.53 0.41 -15.10
CA SER A 134 -16.54 1.67 -15.84
C SER A 134 -17.78 2.52 -15.56
N ASP A 135 -18.94 1.87 -15.42
CA ASP A 135 -20.18 2.56 -15.05
C ASP A 135 -20.13 2.98 -13.57
N VAL A 136 -19.62 2.09 -12.70
CA VAL A 136 -19.35 2.42 -11.28
C VAL A 136 -18.44 3.65 -11.19
N ALA A 137 -17.29 3.65 -11.88
CA ALA A 137 -16.36 4.79 -11.89
C ALA A 137 -17.07 6.09 -12.27
N ARG A 138 -17.80 6.09 -13.39
CA ARG A 138 -18.56 7.27 -13.85
C ARG A 138 -19.57 7.76 -12.81
N THR A 139 -20.30 6.84 -12.18
CA THR A 139 -21.27 7.16 -11.12
C THR A 139 -20.58 7.83 -9.93
N PHE A 140 -19.42 7.31 -9.49
CA PHE A 140 -18.66 7.88 -8.38
C PHE A 140 -17.96 9.21 -8.71
N GLN A 141 -17.58 9.42 -9.97
CA GLN A 141 -16.98 10.67 -10.45
C GLN A 141 -17.99 11.79 -10.69
N SER A 142 -19.30 11.49 -10.73
CA SER A 142 -20.32 12.47 -11.12
C SER A 142 -21.53 12.48 -10.20
N ASP A 143 -22.36 11.45 -10.23
CA ASP A 143 -23.66 11.44 -9.55
C ASP A 143 -23.54 11.41 -8.03
N ILE A 144 -22.58 10.65 -7.50
CA ILE A 144 -22.32 10.60 -6.06
C ILE A 144 -21.91 11.97 -5.52
N LEU A 145 -21.12 12.74 -6.27
CA LEU A 145 -20.66 14.07 -5.84
C LEU A 145 -21.79 15.11 -5.77
N LYS A 146 -22.91 14.87 -6.45
CA LYS A 146 -24.09 15.74 -6.46
C LYS A 146 -25.08 15.44 -5.33
N LEU A 147 -24.92 14.32 -4.63
CA LEU A 147 -25.78 13.97 -3.49
C LEU A 147 -25.56 14.98 -2.34
N PRO A 148 -26.56 15.17 -1.45
CA PRO A 148 -26.33 15.86 -0.19
C PRO A 148 -25.13 15.25 0.54
N VAL A 149 -24.25 16.11 1.08
CA VAL A 149 -22.93 15.71 1.59
C VAL A 149 -23.02 14.66 2.71
N GLU A 150 -24.11 14.68 3.48
CA GLU A 150 -24.42 13.75 4.56
C GLU A 150 -24.76 12.34 4.07
N LEU A 151 -25.06 12.16 2.78
CA LEU A 151 -25.37 10.87 2.16
C LEU A 151 -24.16 10.26 1.44
N GLN A 152 -23.22 11.10 1.00
CA GLN A 152 -22.09 10.67 0.18
C GLN A 152 -21.24 9.59 0.86
N PHE A 153 -21.08 9.66 2.19
CA PHE A 153 -20.30 8.67 2.93
C PHE A 153 -20.81 7.24 2.69
N ALA A 154 -22.12 7.04 2.52
CA ALA A 154 -22.67 5.71 2.37
C ALA A 154 -22.26 5.07 1.02
N ALA A 155 -22.18 5.87 -0.04
CA ALA A 155 -21.68 5.40 -1.33
C ALA A 155 -20.17 5.15 -1.28
N VAL A 156 -19.40 6.08 -0.70
CA VAL A 156 -17.94 5.93 -0.55
C VAL A 156 -17.61 4.70 0.31
N ASP A 157 -18.39 4.41 1.35
CA ASP A 157 -18.19 3.25 2.22
C ASP A 157 -18.48 1.92 1.48
N LEU A 158 -19.41 1.93 0.52
CA LEU A 158 -19.68 0.80 -0.37
C LEU A 158 -18.53 0.57 -1.35
N LEU A 159 -18.00 1.63 -1.97
CA LEU A 159 -16.81 1.54 -2.83
C LEU A 159 -15.61 1.04 -2.04
N ARG A 160 -15.38 1.58 -0.84
CA ARG A 160 -14.35 1.13 0.10
C ARG A 160 -14.43 -0.37 0.33
N CYS A 161 -15.63 -0.89 0.60
CA CYS A 161 -15.80 -2.33 0.77
C CYS A 161 -15.33 -3.08 -0.48
N SER A 162 -15.74 -2.65 -1.67
CA SER A 162 -15.38 -3.33 -2.92
C SER A 162 -13.87 -3.36 -3.20
N MET A 163 -13.12 -2.30 -2.88
CA MET A 163 -11.68 -2.15 -3.15
C MET A 163 -10.77 -3.19 -2.49
N ILE A 164 -11.23 -3.87 -1.44
CA ILE A 164 -10.51 -4.99 -0.83
C ILE A 164 -10.27 -6.13 -1.83
N ASP A 165 -11.13 -6.28 -2.84
CA ASP A 165 -10.90 -7.25 -3.91
C ASP A 165 -9.83 -6.71 -4.88
N PRO A 166 -8.69 -7.39 -5.05
CA PRO A 166 -7.60 -6.91 -5.90
C PRO A 166 -7.98 -6.71 -7.37
N ARG A 167 -9.06 -7.36 -7.84
CA ARG A 167 -9.57 -7.16 -9.21
C ARG A 167 -10.28 -5.82 -9.36
N VAL A 168 -10.97 -5.37 -8.29
CA VAL A 168 -11.62 -4.07 -8.27
C VAL A 168 -10.56 -2.99 -8.15
N SER A 169 -9.70 -3.04 -7.14
CA SER A 169 -8.62 -2.06 -7.00
C SER A 169 -7.66 -2.07 -8.19
N GLY A 170 -7.34 -3.23 -8.76
CA GLY A 170 -6.56 -3.31 -10.01
C GLY A 170 -7.18 -2.54 -11.18
N TYR A 171 -8.49 -2.63 -11.39
CA TYR A 171 -9.18 -1.81 -12.40
C TYR A 171 -9.01 -0.31 -12.12
N PHE A 172 -9.25 0.10 -10.87
CA PHE A 172 -9.14 1.51 -10.46
C PHE A 172 -7.69 2.04 -10.49
N ALA A 173 -6.68 1.17 -10.47
CA ALA A 173 -5.28 1.56 -10.62
C ALA A 173 -4.97 2.06 -12.04
N GLU A 174 -5.53 1.40 -13.05
CA GLU A 174 -5.28 1.64 -14.48
C GLU A 174 -6.34 2.54 -15.14
N GLU A 175 -7.16 3.23 -14.34
CA GLU A 175 -8.17 4.16 -14.84
C GLU A 175 -7.55 5.28 -15.67
N GLN A 176 -8.18 5.58 -16.81
CA GLN A 176 -7.91 6.80 -17.53
C GLN A 176 -8.40 8.00 -16.72
N GLN A 177 -7.71 9.14 -16.86
CA GLN A 177 -8.12 10.37 -16.19
C GLN A 177 -9.53 10.82 -16.66
N PRO A 178 -10.41 11.29 -15.76
CA PRO A 178 -10.18 11.45 -14.32
C PRO A 178 -10.24 10.10 -13.56
N ARG A 179 -9.29 9.88 -12.63
CA ARG A 179 -9.27 8.69 -11.76
C ARG A 179 -10.24 8.83 -10.57
N THR A 180 -10.98 7.77 -10.26
CA THR A 180 -12.08 7.82 -9.28
C THR A 180 -11.61 8.16 -7.87
N VAL A 181 -10.55 7.50 -7.37
CA VAL A 181 -10.09 7.71 -5.98
C VAL A 181 -9.55 9.14 -5.79
N PRO A 182 -8.65 9.68 -6.64
CA PRO A 182 -8.21 11.08 -6.53
C PRO A 182 -9.37 12.09 -6.62
N VAL A 183 -10.38 11.84 -7.47
CA VAL A 183 -11.57 12.71 -7.55
C VAL A 183 -12.33 12.76 -6.23
N LEU A 184 -12.56 11.61 -5.58
CA LEU A 184 -13.25 11.55 -4.30
C LEU A 184 -12.45 12.23 -3.19
N ILE A 185 -11.13 12.04 -3.17
CA ILE A 185 -10.26 12.70 -2.20
C ILE A 185 -10.27 14.22 -2.39
N LYS A 186 -10.09 14.71 -3.62
CA LYS A 186 -10.15 16.14 -3.95
C LYS A 186 -11.51 16.75 -3.57
N HIS A 187 -12.60 16.03 -3.79
CA HIS A 187 -13.92 16.48 -3.35
C HIS A 187 -13.96 16.67 -1.83
N VAL A 188 -13.51 15.67 -1.05
CA VAL A 188 -13.47 15.74 0.41
C VAL A 188 -12.58 16.87 0.94
N LEU A 189 -11.43 17.10 0.32
CA LEU A 189 -10.50 18.19 0.67
C LEU A 189 -11.11 19.58 0.41
N ASN A 190 -11.93 19.71 -0.63
CA ASN A 190 -12.55 20.98 -1.00
C ASN A 190 -13.85 21.32 -0.24
N LEU A 191 -14.34 20.41 0.61
CA LEU A 191 -15.49 20.69 1.47
C LEU A 191 -15.08 21.59 2.64
N LYS A 192 -15.71 22.78 2.74
CA LYS A 192 -15.50 23.71 3.85
C LYS A 192 -15.75 23.07 5.22
N GLU A 193 -16.81 22.28 5.33
CA GLU A 193 -17.15 21.49 6.51
C GLU A 193 -17.41 20.05 6.06
N CYS A 194 -16.35 19.24 6.03
CA CYS A 194 -16.48 17.83 5.67
C CYS A 194 -17.09 17.03 6.84
N PRO A 195 -18.21 16.29 6.65
CA PRO A 195 -18.73 15.40 7.68
C PRO A 195 -17.68 14.35 8.10
N HIS A 196 -17.52 14.15 9.41
CA HIS A 196 -16.54 13.20 9.96
C HIS A 196 -16.60 11.82 9.28
N ASN A 197 -17.81 11.25 9.13
CA ASN A 197 -17.97 9.93 8.53
C ASN A 197 -17.50 9.91 7.07
N LEU A 198 -17.72 10.97 6.29
CA LEU A 198 -17.28 11.04 4.90
C LEU A 198 -15.75 11.07 4.81
N ARG A 199 -15.09 11.90 5.63
CA ARG A 199 -13.62 11.93 5.71
C ARG A 199 -13.05 10.57 6.12
N LEU A 200 -13.61 9.96 7.16
CA LEU A 200 -13.15 8.69 7.69
C LEU A 200 -13.25 7.55 6.67
N VAL A 201 -14.39 7.41 5.98
CA VAL A 201 -14.55 6.34 4.98
C VAL A 201 -13.72 6.60 3.71
N THR A 202 -13.39 7.85 3.42
CA THR A 202 -12.48 8.22 2.32
C THR A 202 -11.04 7.86 2.66
N LEU A 203 -10.58 8.07 3.89
CA LEU A 203 -9.29 7.55 4.38
C LEU A 203 -9.25 6.02 4.29
N HIS A 204 -10.32 5.36 4.73
CA HIS A 204 -10.41 3.90 4.63
C HIS A 204 -10.37 3.42 3.17
N LEU A 205 -11.03 4.13 2.26
CA LEU A 205 -11.00 3.84 0.83
C LEU A 205 -9.57 3.95 0.30
N ALA A 206 -8.88 5.05 0.62
CA ALA A 206 -7.50 5.29 0.24
C ALA A 206 -6.55 4.22 0.82
N CYS A 207 -6.76 3.74 2.05
CA CYS A 207 -5.99 2.61 2.58
C CYS A 207 -6.25 1.31 1.79
N ASN A 208 -7.50 1.06 1.38
CA ASN A 208 -7.86 -0.17 0.68
C ASN A 208 -7.30 -0.27 -0.73
N VAL A 209 -6.84 0.82 -1.36
CA VAL A 209 -6.17 0.71 -2.66
C VAL A 209 -4.88 -0.12 -2.56
N PHE A 210 -4.21 -0.10 -1.40
CA PHE A 210 -3.02 -0.90 -1.13
C PHE A 210 -3.29 -2.40 -0.98
N ALA A 211 -4.55 -2.85 -1.07
CA ALA A 211 -4.88 -4.27 -1.16
C ALA A 211 -4.41 -4.88 -2.50
N SER A 212 -4.17 -4.05 -3.54
CA SER A 212 -3.67 -4.49 -4.84
C SER A 212 -2.21 -4.08 -5.04
N PRO A 213 -1.29 -5.04 -5.26
CA PRO A 213 0.08 -4.73 -5.63
C PRO A 213 0.19 -3.88 -6.91
N LEU A 214 -0.76 -4.05 -7.85
CA LEU A 214 -0.81 -3.23 -9.06
C LEU A 214 -1.11 -1.77 -8.74
N TYR A 215 -2.07 -1.49 -7.85
CA TYR A 215 -2.35 -0.10 -7.47
C TYR A 215 -1.15 0.53 -6.78
N VAL A 216 -0.48 -0.20 -5.88
CA VAL A 216 0.73 0.32 -5.22
C VAL A 216 1.81 0.65 -6.25
N LYS A 217 2.02 -0.23 -7.24
CA LYS A 217 2.97 0.02 -8.35
C LYS A 217 2.61 1.29 -9.13
N GLU A 218 1.38 1.37 -9.65
CA GLU A 218 0.92 2.53 -10.43
C GLU A 218 0.91 3.83 -9.62
N LEU A 219 0.72 3.75 -8.30
CA LEU A 219 0.78 4.91 -7.40
C LEU A 219 2.22 5.39 -7.20
N MET A 220 3.18 4.48 -6.98
CA MET A 220 4.60 4.84 -6.82
C MET A 220 5.27 5.25 -8.13
N GLU A 221 4.72 4.83 -9.27
CA GLU A 221 5.18 5.23 -10.62
C GLU A 221 4.38 6.44 -11.16
N SER A 222 3.49 7.04 -10.36
CA SER A 222 2.65 8.14 -10.82
C SER A 222 3.44 9.44 -11.02
N GLU A 223 3.30 10.05 -12.19
CA GLU A 223 3.89 11.35 -12.52
C GLU A 223 2.90 12.51 -12.42
N ASP A 224 1.68 12.24 -11.93
CA ASP A 224 0.61 13.22 -11.79
C ASP A 224 0.37 13.62 -10.33
N SER A 225 -0.65 14.44 -10.07
CA SER A 225 -0.95 14.94 -8.73
C SER A 225 -1.57 13.90 -7.78
N THR A 226 -1.54 12.60 -8.10
CA THR A 226 -2.24 11.58 -7.32
C THR A 226 -1.60 11.40 -5.94
N LEU A 227 -0.28 11.27 -5.86
CA LEU A 227 0.43 11.09 -4.59
C LEU A 227 0.26 12.30 -3.67
N SER A 228 0.52 13.51 -4.17
CA SER A 228 0.21 14.77 -3.46
C SER A 228 -1.25 14.82 -2.96
N THR A 229 -2.24 14.40 -3.76
CA THR A 229 -3.64 14.35 -3.32
C THR A 229 -3.86 13.41 -2.12
N PHE A 230 -3.14 12.28 -2.06
CA PHE A 230 -3.19 11.36 -0.91
C PHE A 230 -2.51 11.98 0.32
N ILE A 231 -1.39 12.66 0.13
CA ILE A 231 -0.66 13.35 1.20
C ILE A 231 -1.49 14.51 1.77
N ASP A 232 -2.15 15.32 0.93
CA ASP A 232 -3.09 16.36 1.37
C ASP A 232 -4.18 15.79 2.29
N LEU A 233 -4.72 14.61 1.95
CA LEU A 233 -5.73 13.94 2.76
C LEU A 233 -5.16 13.47 4.09
N ILE A 234 -3.93 12.93 4.11
CA ILE A 234 -3.24 12.55 5.33
C ILE A 234 -3.04 13.79 6.21
N THR A 235 -2.40 14.82 5.69
CA THR A 235 -2.04 16.06 6.40
C THR A 235 -3.27 16.70 7.03
N SER A 236 -4.31 16.96 6.24
CA SER A 236 -5.55 17.57 6.73
C SER A 236 -6.32 16.71 7.75
N SER A 237 -6.09 15.40 7.77
CA SER A 237 -6.77 14.46 8.65
C SER A 237 -5.99 14.14 9.93
N LEU A 238 -4.65 14.16 9.88
CA LEU A 238 -3.79 14.07 11.05
C LEU A 238 -3.99 15.26 12.00
N LEU A 239 -4.23 16.45 11.43
CA LEU A 239 -4.46 17.68 12.19
C LEU A 239 -5.91 17.80 12.73
N ASP A 240 -6.77 16.80 12.51
CA ASP A 240 -8.12 16.77 13.11
C ASP A 240 -8.05 16.41 14.60
N ALA A 241 -7.92 17.45 15.44
CA ALA A 241 -7.88 17.32 16.89
C ALA A 241 -9.16 16.68 17.48
N SER A 242 -10.30 16.78 16.79
CA SER A 242 -11.61 16.38 17.33
C SER A 242 -11.85 14.87 17.27
N HIS A 243 -11.20 14.17 16.33
CA HIS A 243 -11.51 12.77 16.06
C HIS A 243 -10.24 11.88 16.03
N PRO A 244 -9.91 11.22 17.15
CA PRO A 244 -8.79 10.29 17.20
C PRO A 244 -8.86 9.16 16.15
N THR A 245 -10.06 8.68 15.82
CA THR A 245 -10.26 7.65 14.79
C THR A 245 -9.85 8.13 13.39
N THR A 246 -10.11 9.40 13.06
CA THR A 246 -9.64 10.03 11.81
C THR A 246 -8.11 10.02 11.78
N ARG A 247 -7.46 10.43 12.88
CA ARG A 247 -6.00 10.49 12.96
C ARG A 247 -5.35 9.11 12.84
N VAL A 248 -5.92 8.08 13.47
CA VAL A 248 -5.47 6.68 13.29
C VAL A 248 -5.60 6.23 11.83
N ALA A 249 -6.70 6.57 11.15
CA ALA A 249 -6.88 6.23 9.74
C ALA A 249 -5.92 6.97 8.81
N ALA A 250 -5.66 8.25 9.09
CA ALA A 250 -4.66 9.04 8.38
C ALA A 250 -3.24 8.51 8.58
N ALA A 251 -2.87 8.17 9.82
CA ALA A 251 -1.59 7.54 10.13
C ALA A 251 -1.44 6.16 9.47
N SER A 252 -2.54 5.40 9.33
CA SER A 252 -2.53 4.13 8.60
C SER A 252 -2.27 4.30 7.10
N LEU A 253 -2.82 5.36 6.50
CA LEU A 253 -2.56 5.71 5.11
C LEU A 253 -1.11 6.20 4.91
N ALA A 254 -0.62 7.04 5.82
CA ALA A 254 0.77 7.48 5.86
C ALA A 254 1.73 6.30 5.99
N PHE A 255 1.42 5.34 6.86
CA PHE A 255 2.19 4.10 6.99
C PHE A 255 2.24 3.32 5.68
N ASN A 256 1.11 3.17 4.99
CA ASN A 256 1.07 2.47 3.71
C ASN A 256 1.96 3.15 2.65
N LEU A 257 1.90 4.49 2.55
CA LEU A 257 2.78 5.24 1.64
C LEU A 257 4.25 5.12 2.04
N ALA A 258 4.58 5.32 3.32
CA ALA A 258 5.95 5.26 3.81
C ALA A 258 6.58 3.87 3.59
N VAL A 259 5.82 2.79 3.83
CA VAL A 259 6.30 1.42 3.58
C VAL A 259 6.41 1.14 2.08
N ALA A 260 5.49 1.62 1.25
CA ALA A 260 5.60 1.49 -0.20
C ALA A 260 6.85 2.20 -0.72
N ASN A 261 7.10 3.44 -0.27
CA ASN A 261 8.29 4.19 -0.61
C ASN A 261 9.57 3.49 -0.13
N TYR A 262 9.59 3.04 1.13
CA TYR A 262 10.70 2.27 1.69
C TYR A 262 11.00 1.01 0.88
N ARG A 263 9.99 0.30 0.36
CA ARG A 263 10.21 -0.87 -0.49
C ARG A 263 10.83 -0.49 -1.82
N VAL A 264 10.30 0.53 -2.50
CA VAL A 264 10.90 1.05 -3.74
C VAL A 264 12.36 1.43 -3.50
N ARG A 265 12.64 2.15 -2.42
CA ARG A 265 13.99 2.51 -1.97
C ARG A 265 14.90 1.31 -1.78
N ARG A 266 14.44 0.28 -1.06
CA ARG A 266 15.25 -0.90 -0.71
C ARG A 266 15.41 -1.90 -1.85
N GLU A 267 14.43 -2.02 -2.74
CA GLU A 267 14.42 -3.03 -3.79
C GLU A 267 14.94 -2.48 -5.12
N GLN A 268 14.72 -1.19 -5.38
CA GLN A 268 15.01 -0.56 -6.67
C GLN A 268 16.11 0.51 -6.57
N GLY A 269 16.48 0.96 -5.36
CA GLY A 269 17.53 1.97 -5.18
C GLY A 269 17.13 3.37 -5.64
N GLN A 270 15.83 3.66 -5.68
CA GLN A 270 15.25 4.96 -6.01
C GLN A 270 14.09 5.28 -5.07
N GLU A 271 13.61 6.52 -5.02
CA GLU A 271 12.42 6.89 -4.25
C GLU A 271 11.14 6.73 -5.10
N GLY A 272 10.04 6.31 -4.47
CA GLY A 272 8.70 6.35 -5.07
C GLY A 272 7.92 7.63 -4.74
N LEU A 273 8.37 8.37 -3.72
CA LEU A 273 7.88 9.72 -3.38
C LEU A 273 8.94 10.75 -3.76
N SER A 274 8.52 11.86 -4.36
CA SER A 274 9.42 12.99 -4.60
C SER A 274 9.92 13.60 -3.29
N GLU A 275 11.01 14.39 -3.34
CA GLU A 275 11.56 15.04 -2.13
C GLU A 275 10.52 15.92 -1.43
N GLY A 276 9.78 16.74 -2.19
CA GLY A 276 8.70 17.57 -1.64
C GLY A 276 7.58 16.76 -0.96
N GLU A 277 7.20 15.62 -1.53
CA GLU A 277 6.19 14.73 -0.94
C GLU A 277 6.69 14.05 0.34
N GLN A 278 7.96 13.66 0.39
CA GLN A 278 8.58 13.14 1.61
C GLN A 278 8.65 14.21 2.70
N VAL A 279 9.03 15.45 2.33
CA VAL A 279 9.10 16.60 3.24
C VAL A 279 7.74 16.93 3.84
N GLU A 280 6.70 17.02 3.01
CA GLU A 280 5.34 17.32 3.47
C GLU A 280 4.79 16.21 4.40
N LEU A 281 4.99 14.94 4.01
CA LEU A 281 4.55 13.81 4.82
C LEU A 281 5.31 13.76 6.16
N ALA A 282 6.62 14.03 6.17
CA ALA A 282 7.41 14.08 7.39
C ALA A 282 6.96 15.21 8.32
N ALA A 283 6.76 16.41 7.78
CA ALA A 283 6.34 17.57 8.56
C ALA A 283 4.97 17.35 9.22
N SER A 284 4.00 16.83 8.46
CA SER A 284 2.66 16.53 8.98
C SER A 284 2.68 15.43 10.05
N LEU A 285 3.50 14.39 9.90
CA LEU A 285 3.66 13.33 10.91
C LEU A 285 4.32 13.87 12.19
N LEU A 286 5.35 14.72 12.07
CA LEU A 286 6.03 15.31 13.23
C LEU A 286 5.14 16.29 14.00
N GLU A 287 4.37 17.11 13.29
CA GLU A 287 3.38 18.01 13.92
C GLU A 287 2.27 17.21 14.61
N ALA A 288 1.79 16.13 13.98
CA ALA A 288 0.75 15.30 14.58
C ALA A 288 1.25 14.57 15.84
N VAL A 289 2.50 14.10 15.85
CA VAL A 289 3.02 13.28 16.95
C VAL A 289 3.35 14.09 18.20
N SER A 290 3.69 15.38 18.07
CA SER A 290 4.14 16.21 19.19
C SER A 290 3.08 16.39 20.28
N ASP A 291 1.80 16.44 19.89
CA ASP A 291 0.67 16.65 20.80
C ASP A 291 -0.25 15.42 20.95
N GLU A 292 0.11 14.28 20.35
CA GLU A 292 -0.74 13.08 20.38
C GLU A 292 -0.76 12.42 21.76
N LYS A 293 -1.97 12.15 22.24
CA LYS A 293 -2.25 11.54 23.55
C LYS A 293 -2.81 10.13 23.42
N ASN A 294 -3.36 9.79 22.26
CA ASN A 294 -3.86 8.46 21.96
C ASN A 294 -2.71 7.53 21.59
N GLU A 295 -2.55 6.43 22.32
CA GLU A 295 -1.43 5.51 22.15
C GLU A 295 -1.41 4.84 20.77
N ASP A 296 -2.57 4.44 20.24
CA ASP A 296 -2.65 3.79 18.94
C ASP A 296 -2.32 4.75 17.80
N ALA A 297 -2.83 5.99 17.86
CA ALA A 297 -2.49 7.05 16.91
C ALA A 297 -0.99 7.36 16.96
N ALA A 298 -0.42 7.52 18.15
CA ALA A 298 1.00 7.78 18.31
C ALA A 298 1.86 6.66 17.73
N LYS A 299 1.54 5.38 17.99
CA LYS A 299 2.27 4.23 17.40
C LYS A 299 2.17 4.22 15.87
N ALA A 300 1.00 4.50 15.32
CA ALA A 300 0.79 4.51 13.88
C ALA A 300 1.60 5.64 13.21
N VAL A 301 1.56 6.85 13.77
CA VAL A 301 2.33 8.02 13.27
C VAL A 301 3.83 7.76 13.38
N LEU A 302 4.29 7.28 14.53
CA LEU A 302 5.70 6.91 14.75
C LEU A 302 6.15 5.88 13.72
N THR A 303 5.39 4.79 13.54
CA THR A 303 5.78 3.73 12.60
C THR A 303 5.83 4.25 11.16
N ALA A 304 4.86 5.09 10.75
CA ALA A 304 4.87 5.72 9.43
C ALA A 304 6.11 6.60 9.23
N PHE A 305 6.41 7.48 10.19
CA PHE A 305 7.59 8.35 10.15
C PHE A 305 8.89 7.55 10.15
N GLY A 306 8.96 6.49 10.96
CA GLY A 306 10.09 5.58 11.02
C GLY A 306 10.40 4.96 9.67
N TYR A 307 9.41 4.39 8.96
CA TYR A 307 9.63 3.84 7.62
C TYR A 307 9.95 4.91 6.56
N LEU A 308 9.43 6.12 6.71
CA LEU A 308 9.75 7.23 5.81
C LEU A 308 11.25 7.59 5.89
N VAL A 309 11.80 7.70 7.10
CA VAL A 309 13.21 8.04 7.36
C VAL A 309 14.14 6.84 7.19
N TYR A 310 13.69 5.62 7.50
CA TYR A 310 14.57 4.46 7.51
C TYR A 310 15.14 4.15 6.12
N CYS A 311 16.47 4.04 6.06
CA CYS A 311 17.25 3.96 4.83
C CYS A 311 17.10 5.13 3.82
N SER A 312 16.52 6.29 4.19
CA SER A 312 16.50 7.49 3.33
C SER A 312 17.87 8.17 3.21
N ASP A 313 18.06 9.01 2.18
CA ASP A 313 19.30 9.76 1.97
C ASP A 313 19.58 10.70 3.15
N PRO A 314 20.71 10.51 3.88
CA PRO A 314 21.07 11.38 5.01
C PRO A 314 21.41 12.82 4.63
N ASN A 315 21.55 13.13 3.33
CA ASN A 315 21.81 14.50 2.85
C ASN A 315 20.69 15.04 1.93
N GLY A 316 19.52 14.40 1.91
CA GLY A 316 18.37 14.85 1.12
C GLY A 316 17.46 15.80 1.89
N GLU A 317 16.47 16.39 1.21
CA GLU A 317 15.54 17.36 1.81
C GLU A 317 14.74 16.78 3.00
N LEU A 318 14.53 15.47 3.04
CA LEU A 318 13.91 14.78 4.18
C LEU A 318 14.76 14.88 5.45
N ALA A 319 16.09 14.78 5.33
CA ALA A 319 16.99 14.96 6.46
C ALA A 319 16.99 16.43 6.93
N ASP A 320 17.02 17.37 5.99
CA ASP A 320 16.99 18.81 6.27
C ASP A 320 15.71 19.22 7.02
N VAL A 321 14.54 18.72 6.61
CA VAL A 321 13.28 19.03 7.33
C VAL A 321 13.26 18.40 8.72
N CYS A 322 13.81 17.19 8.89
CA CYS A 322 13.90 16.56 10.20
C CYS A 322 14.79 17.37 11.16
N GLU A 323 15.90 17.92 10.67
CA GLU A 323 16.77 18.81 11.45
C GLU A 323 16.06 20.14 11.75
N ALA A 324 15.46 20.77 10.74
CA ALA A 324 14.78 22.06 10.88
C ALA A 324 13.60 22.02 11.88
N MET A 325 12.92 20.88 11.96
CA MET A 325 11.80 20.66 12.91
C MET A 325 12.24 20.08 14.26
N ASP A 326 13.56 19.94 14.49
CA ASP A 326 14.12 19.36 15.72
C ASP A 326 13.50 17.98 16.04
N ALA A 327 13.30 17.17 14.99
CA ALA A 327 12.53 15.93 15.03
C ALA A 327 13.04 14.96 16.11
N LYS A 328 14.37 14.86 16.26
CA LYS A 328 15.02 14.02 17.27
C LYS A 328 14.60 14.37 18.68
N HIS A 329 14.57 15.66 19.00
CA HIS A 329 14.18 16.14 20.32
C HIS A 329 12.66 16.06 20.53
N THR A 330 11.87 16.33 19.50
CA THR A 330 10.42 16.12 19.50
C THR A 330 10.07 14.68 19.88
N LEU A 331 10.68 13.69 19.22
CA LEU A 331 10.46 12.27 19.53
C LEU A 331 10.93 11.89 20.94
N ARG A 332 12.09 12.37 21.38
CA ARG A 332 12.63 12.07 22.73
C ARG A 332 11.82 12.67 23.88
N LYS A 333 11.00 13.70 23.61
CA LYS A 333 10.11 14.31 24.61
C LYS A 333 8.79 13.55 24.76
N MET A 334 8.48 12.64 23.85
CA MET A 334 7.22 11.91 23.89
C MET A 334 7.14 11.01 25.11
N LYS A 335 6.00 11.09 25.81
CA LYS A 335 5.69 10.21 26.95
C LYS A 335 4.84 9.01 26.51
N VAL A 336 4.03 9.19 25.47
CA VAL A 336 3.24 8.12 24.87
C VAL A 336 4.15 7.37 23.91
N SER A 337 4.15 6.04 23.98
CA SER A 337 5.00 5.20 23.12
C SER A 337 6.49 5.53 23.18
N GLU A 338 6.97 5.99 24.34
CA GLU A 338 8.34 6.50 24.57
C GLU A 338 9.44 5.56 24.03
N GLY A 339 9.31 4.25 24.24
CA GLY A 339 10.29 3.28 23.75
C GLY A 339 10.44 3.30 22.22
N MET A 340 9.32 3.37 21.50
CA MET A 340 9.31 3.45 20.03
C MET A 340 9.78 4.82 19.55
N ALA A 341 9.39 5.90 20.22
CA ALA A 341 9.84 7.24 19.86
C ALA A 341 11.36 7.38 20.02
N ASN A 342 11.92 6.86 21.12
CA ASN A 342 13.36 6.83 21.35
C ASN A 342 14.10 5.99 20.32
N GLU A 343 13.57 4.82 19.98
CA GLU A 343 14.09 3.96 18.92
C GLU A 343 14.16 4.70 17.59
N ILE A 344 13.07 5.31 17.14
CA ILE A 344 13.01 6.02 15.85
C ILE A 344 13.88 7.28 15.87
N SER A 345 13.98 7.98 17.01
CA SER A 345 14.87 9.15 17.17
C SER A 345 16.36 8.83 16.97
N SER A 346 16.74 7.54 17.01
CA SER A 346 18.13 7.12 16.77
C SER A 346 18.51 7.06 15.29
N LEU A 347 17.53 7.15 14.39
CA LEU A 347 17.73 7.29 12.95
C LEU A 347 18.08 8.73 12.53
N LEU A 348 17.83 9.70 13.39
CA LEU A 348 18.05 11.14 13.18
C LEU A 348 19.34 11.60 13.86
#